data_AF-A0A3M2DNT5-F1
#
_entry.id   AF-A0A3M2DNT5-F1
#
_cell.length_a   1.000
_cell.length_b   1.000
_cell.length_c   1.000
_cell.angle_alpha   90.00
_cell.angle_beta   90.00
_cell.angle_gamma   90.00
#
_symmetry.space_group_name_H-M   'P 1'
#
loop_
_entity.id
_entity.type
_entity.pdbx_description
1 polymer ?
#
loop_
_entity_poly.entity_id
_entity_poly.type
_entity_poly.pdbx_seq_one_letter_code
_entity_poly.pdbx_strand_id
1 'polypeptide(L)' 'MTDHKIFSMAFSKIYSLYVQKAERKNRTEEEVIQIICWLTGYTPDELAKQVGEDKD' A
#
# COMPACT_ATOMS: atom_id res chain seq x y z
N MET A 1 26.30 6.58 -0.91
CA MET A 1 25.13 5.95 -0.29
C MET A 1 23.97 6.20 -1.22
N THR A 2 23.48 5.17 -1.88
CA THR A 2 22.42 5.30 -2.90
C THR A 2 21.12 5.54 -2.16
N ASP A 3 20.81 6.81 -1.92
CA ASP A 3 19.57 7.25 -1.30
C ASP A 3 18.43 6.87 -2.24
N HIS A 4 17.85 5.71 -1.98
CA HIS A 4 16.79 5.15 -2.80
C HIS A 4 15.57 6.05 -2.61
N LYS A 5 15.39 7.03 -3.51
CA LYS A 5 14.20 7.92 -3.63
C LYS A 5 12.86 7.18 -3.58
N ILE A 6 12.87 5.87 -3.73
CA ILE A 6 11.74 4.96 -3.57
C ILE A 6 11.22 4.96 -2.12
N PHE A 7 12.10 5.13 -1.11
CA PHE A 7 11.70 5.30 0.30
C PHE A 7 11.19 6.70 0.62
N SER A 8 11.43 7.68 -0.26
CA SER A 8 10.91 9.05 -0.12
C SER A 8 9.57 9.23 -0.86
N MET A 9 9.08 8.19 -1.53
CA MET A 9 7.80 8.24 -2.22
C MET A 9 6.70 7.75 -1.28
N ALA A 10 5.71 8.60 -1.06
CA ALA A 10 4.52 8.31 -0.26
C ALA A 10 3.95 6.93 -0.55
N PHE A 11 3.97 6.04 0.45
CA PHE A 11 3.42 4.70 0.33
C PHE A 11 1.94 4.74 -0.06
N SER A 12 1.21 5.76 0.40
CA SER A 12 -0.20 6.00 0.07
C SER A 12 -0.44 6.22 -1.42
N LYS A 13 0.49 6.86 -2.12
CA LYS A 13 0.40 7.05 -3.57
C LYS A 13 0.58 5.73 -4.31
N ILE A 14 1.48 4.88 -3.83
CA ILE A 14 1.69 3.54 -4.39
C ILE A 14 0.49 2.64 -4.11
N TYR A 15 -0.05 2.71 -2.89
CA TYR A 15 -1.23 1.96 -2.46
C TYR A 15 -2.46 2.32 -3.30
N SER A 16 -2.75 3.62 -3.47
CA SER A 16 -3.86 4.08 -4.33
C SER A 16 -3.74 3.57 -5.77
N LEU A 17 -2.52 3.52 -6.34
CA LEU A 17 -2.30 2.97 -7.68
C LEU A 17 -2.51 1.44 -7.72
N TYR A 18 -2.22 0.73 -6.63
CA TYR A 18 -2.47 -0.69 -6.50
C TYR A 18 -3.97 -1.00 -6.44
N VAL A 19 -4.72 -0.23 -5.66
CA VAL A 19 -6.18 -0.33 -5.57
C VAL A 19 -6.83 -0.08 -6.93
N GLN A 20 -6.46 1.00 -7.63
CA GLN A 20 -6.95 1.27 -8.98
C GLN A 20 -6.64 0.13 -9.98
N LYS A 21 -5.49 -0.51 -9.84
CA LYS A 21 -5.11 -1.67 -10.67
C LYS A 21 -5.90 -2.92 -10.31
N ALA A 22 -6.23 -3.10 -9.03
CA ALA A 22 -7.10 -4.17 -8.54
C ALA A 22 -8.53 -3.98 -9.04
N GLU A 23 -9.09 -2.77 -8.94
CA GLU A 23 -10.42 -2.44 -9.47
C GLU A 23 -10.51 -2.71 -10.98
N ARG A 24 -9.48 -2.32 -11.75
CA ARG A 24 -9.38 -2.65 -13.18
C ARG A 24 -9.37 -4.15 -13.47
N LYS A 25 -8.98 -4.97 -12.52
CA LYS A 25 -8.97 -6.44 -12.61
C LYS A 25 -10.18 -7.09 -11.94
N ASN A 26 -11.23 -6.33 -11.59
CA ASN A 26 -12.38 -6.80 -10.82
C ASN A 26 -11.97 -7.41 -9.47
N ARG A 27 -10.94 -6.86 -8.83
CA ARG A 27 -10.53 -7.18 -7.47
C ARG A 27 -10.87 -6.02 -6.54
N THR A 28 -11.07 -6.34 -5.27
CA THR A 28 -11.35 -5.36 -4.23
C THR A 28 -10.07 -4.87 -3.55
N GLU A 29 -10.16 -3.71 -2.92
CA GLU A 29 -9.12 -3.20 -2.02
C GLU A 29 -8.79 -4.22 -0.92
N GLU A 30 -9.81 -4.89 -0.36
CA GLU A 30 -9.66 -5.91 0.69
C GLU A 30 -8.75 -7.06 0.28
N GLU A 31 -8.85 -7.54 -0.97
CA GLU A 31 -7.93 -8.56 -1.49
C GLU A 31 -6.49 -8.03 -1.56
N VAL A 32 -6.29 -6.78 -1.95
CA VAL A 32 -4.96 -6.16 -1.98
C VAL A 32 -4.39 -6.08 -0.57
N ILE A 33 -5.19 -5.66 0.40
CA ILE A 33 -4.81 -5.60 1.81
C ILE A 33 -4.44 -7.00 2.33
N GLN A 34 -5.27 -8.01 2.05
CA GLN A 34 -4.98 -9.40 2.45
C GLN A 34 -3.69 -9.93 1.84
N ILE A 35 -3.43 -9.66 0.55
CA ILE A 35 -2.20 -10.10 -0.11
C ILE A 35 -0.99 -9.40 0.50
N ILE A 36 -1.07 -8.09 0.75
CA ILE A 36 0.04 -7.34 1.36
C ILE A 36 0.27 -7.83 2.80
N CYS A 37 -0.79 -8.01 3.58
CA CYS A 37 -0.77 -8.59 4.92
C CYS A 37 -0.11 -9.96 4.94
N TRP A 38 -0.42 -10.82 3.96
CA TRP A 38 0.22 -12.14 3.83
C TRP A 38 1.70 -12.05 3.44
N LEU A 39 2.07 -11.12 2.56
CA LEU A 39 3.44 -10.99 2.06
C LEU A 39 4.39 -10.32 3.08
N THR A 40 3.86 -9.41 3.90
CA THR A 40 4.64 -8.58 4.83
C THR A 40 4.46 -8.99 6.29
N GLY A 41 3.39 -9.72 6.61
CA GLY A 41 2.99 -10.01 7.98
C GLY A 41 2.26 -8.87 8.69
N TYR A 42 2.01 -7.73 8.03
CA TYR A 42 1.30 -6.60 8.63
C TYR A 42 -0.18 -6.86 8.79
N THR A 43 -0.78 -6.38 9.87
CA THR A 43 -2.23 -6.43 10.06
C THR A 43 -2.91 -5.41 9.12
N PRO A 44 -4.13 -5.64 8.61
CA PRO A 44 -4.90 -4.66 7.84
C PRO A 44 -4.96 -3.26 8.50
N ASP A 45 -5.04 -3.22 9.82
CA ASP A 45 -5.05 -1.98 10.63
C ASP A 45 -3.70 -1.23 10.57
N GLU A 46 -2.59 -1.97 10.63
CA GLU A 46 -1.25 -1.40 10.49
C GLU A 46 -1.02 -0.89 9.06
N LEU A 47 -1.51 -1.62 8.06
CA LEU A 47 -1.45 -1.18 6.68
C LEU A 47 -2.26 0.11 6.47
N ALA A 48 -3.48 0.17 7.02
CA ALA A 48 -4.33 1.35 6.95
C ALA A 48 -3.69 2.55 7.67
N LYS A 49 -3.02 2.33 8.81
CA LYS A 49 -2.21 3.36 9.47
C LYS A 49 -1.05 3.83 8.60
N GLN A 50 -0.29 2.92 7.99
CA GLN A 50 0.85 3.29 7.14
C GLN A 50 0.43 4.08 5.89
N VAL A 51 -0.78 3.81 5.38
CA VAL A 51 -1.41 4.55 4.26
C VAL A 51 -2.05 5.86 4.73
N GLY A 52 -2.51 5.95 5.99
CA GLY A 52 -3.12 7.15 6.57
C GLY A 52 -2.12 8.14 7.19
N GLU A 53 -0.93 7.66 7.60
CA GLU A 53 0.13 8.47 8.24
C GLU A 53 1.04 9.20 7.25
N ASP A 54 0.78 9.11 5.94
CA ASP A 54 1.38 10.02 4.95
C ASP A 54 0.65 11.38 5.03
N LYS A 55 0.87 12.08 6.14
CA LYS A 55 0.60 13.51 6.28
C LYS A 55 1.92 14.24 6.06
N ASP A 56 2.07 14.73 4.83
CA ASP A 56 2.95 15.82 4.36
C ASP A 56 4.47 15.72 4.65
#